data_AF-A0A537V1I0-F1
#
_entry.id   AF-A0A537V1I0-F1
#
_cell.length_a   1.000
_cell.length_b   1.000
_cell.length_c   1.000
_cell.angle_alpha   90.00
_cell.angle_beta   90.00
_cell.angle_gamma   90.00
#
_symmetry.space_group_name_H-M   'P 1'
#
loop_
_entity.id
_entity.type
_entity.pdbx_description
1 polymer ?
#
loop_
_entity_poly.entity_id
_entity_poly.type
_entity_poly.pdbx_seq_one_letter_code
_entity_poly.pdbx_strand_id
1 'polypeptide(L)'
;MNITQALDDANVFGGQFRGGTWDAWRTFLAALFALPLTPEQLEVYQRHTGRSAPPTEPAQEAWLVCGRRAGKSLMLATIAVYLAAFCDWRSFLGPGELATIMIIARDRRQARVIKRFITGLLHATP
;
A
#
# COMPACT_ATOMS: atom_id res chain seq x y z
N MET A 1 -3.53 -1.19 -13.95
CA MET A 1 -4.06 -0.93 -12.60
C MET A 1 -2.89 -0.53 -11.71
N ASN A 2 -2.85 0.71 -11.24
CA ASN A 2 -1.91 1.14 -10.19
C ASN A 2 -2.55 1.02 -8.79
N ILE A 3 -1.78 1.23 -7.73
CA ILE A 3 -2.27 1.01 -6.37
C ILE A 3 -3.37 2.01 -5.95
N THR A 4 -3.30 3.27 -6.39
CA THR A 4 -4.31 4.27 -6.04
C THR A 4 -5.64 3.99 -6.76
N GLN A 5 -5.58 3.56 -8.02
CA GLN A 5 -6.74 3.06 -8.75
C GLN A 5 -7.37 1.84 -8.06
N ALA A 6 -6.56 0.90 -7.57
CA ALA A 6 -7.06 -0.27 -6.83
C ALA A 6 -7.77 0.12 -5.52
N LEU A 7 -7.33 1.20 -4.86
CA LEU A 7 -7.99 1.78 -3.68
C LEU A 7 -9.37 2.39 -4.01
N ASP A 8 -9.59 2.84 -5.24
CA ASP A 8 -10.84 3.46 -5.69
C ASP A 8 -11.81 2.48 -6.36
N ASP A 9 -11.30 1.37 -6.88
CA ASP A 9 -12.11 0.37 -7.57
C ASP A 9 -13.05 -0.36 -6.60
N ALA A 10 -14.36 -0.21 -6.82
CA ALA A 10 -15.40 -0.83 -6.01
C ALA A 10 -15.36 -2.37 -6.01
N ASN A 11 -14.81 -2.96 -7.08
CA ASN A 11 -14.63 -4.40 -7.21
C ASN A 11 -13.30 -4.89 -6.62
N VAL A 12 -12.41 -4.00 -6.17
CA VAL A 12 -11.13 -4.37 -5.58
C VAL A 12 -11.09 -3.94 -4.11
N PHE A 13 -10.53 -2.77 -3.78
CA PHE A 13 -10.40 -2.31 -2.40
C PHE A 13 -11.33 -1.15 -2.04
N GLY A 14 -12.06 -0.57 -2.99
CA GLY A 14 -12.90 0.63 -2.81
C GLY A 14 -13.97 0.49 -1.72
N GLY A 15 -14.45 -0.72 -1.46
CA GLY A 15 -15.33 -1.00 -0.32
C GLY A 15 -14.72 -0.70 1.05
N GLN A 16 -13.40 -0.82 1.18
CA GLN A 16 -12.65 -0.69 2.44
C GLN A 16 -12.11 0.73 2.68
N PHE A 17 -11.89 1.52 1.62
CA PHE A 17 -11.22 2.83 1.66
C PHE A 17 -12.17 3.99 1.35
N ARG A 18 -13.38 3.96 1.93
CA ARG A 18 -14.42 5.00 1.75
C ARG A 18 -14.17 6.23 2.63
N GLY A 19 -14.53 7.40 2.09
CA GLY A 19 -14.45 8.70 2.78
C GLY A 19 -13.04 9.32 2.79
N GLY A 20 -12.95 10.61 3.15
CA GLY A 20 -11.70 11.39 3.11
C GLY A 20 -10.66 11.03 4.19
N THR A 21 -10.97 10.13 5.12
CA THR A 21 -10.02 9.71 6.18
C THR A 21 -8.73 9.07 5.63
N TRP A 22 -8.73 8.64 4.37
CA TRP A 22 -7.62 7.93 3.74
C TRP A 22 -6.75 8.80 2.82
N ASP A 23 -7.02 10.10 2.70
CA ASP A 23 -6.35 10.97 1.72
C ASP A 23 -4.84 11.11 1.94
N ALA A 24 -4.41 11.16 3.21
CA ALA A 24 -2.98 11.15 3.54
C ALA A 24 -2.32 9.83 3.14
N TRP A 25 -3.02 8.70 3.28
CA TRP A 25 -2.51 7.40 2.82
C TRP A 25 -2.48 7.29 1.30
N ARG A 26 -3.47 7.86 0.60
CA ARG A 26 -3.46 7.93 -0.87
C ARG A 26 -2.29 8.75 -1.38
N THR A 27 -2.03 9.90 -0.76
CA THR A 27 -0.84 10.73 -1.02
C THR A 27 0.44 9.93 -0.76
N PHE A 28 0.53 9.23 0.37
CA PHE A 28 1.67 8.39 0.69
C PHE A 28 1.90 7.30 -0.37
N LEU A 29 0.86 6.59 -0.80
CA LEU A 29 0.98 5.54 -1.82
C LEU A 29 1.39 6.11 -3.18
N ALA A 30 0.80 7.24 -3.59
CA ALA A 30 1.19 7.90 -4.83
C ALA A 30 2.68 8.27 -4.79
N ALA A 31 3.16 8.87 -3.69
CA ALA A 31 4.58 9.16 -3.52
C ALA A 31 5.45 7.88 -3.48
N LEU A 32 5.02 6.84 -2.76
CA LEU A 32 5.76 5.59 -2.61
C LEU A 32 5.99 4.88 -3.95
N PHE A 33 4.97 4.87 -4.82
CA PHE A 33 5.00 4.25 -6.14
C PHE A 33 5.36 5.22 -7.28
N ALA A 34 5.80 6.45 -6.95
CA ALA A 34 6.08 7.53 -7.90
C ALA A 34 4.97 7.77 -8.94
N LEU A 35 3.73 7.78 -8.47
CA LEU A 35 2.56 8.14 -9.26
C LEU A 35 2.37 9.66 -9.25
N PRO A 36 1.75 10.24 -10.28
CA PRO A 36 1.39 11.65 -10.30
C PRO A 36 0.56 12.05 -9.06
N LEU A 37 0.97 13.12 -8.38
CA LEU A 37 0.24 13.72 -7.27
C LEU A 37 -0.71 14.81 -7.81
N THR A 38 -1.92 14.88 -7.28
CA THR A 38 -2.79 16.06 -7.47
C THR A 38 -2.20 17.27 -6.73
N PRO A 39 -2.65 18.52 -7.02
CA PRO A 39 -2.20 19.69 -6.28
C PRO A 39 -2.37 19.57 -4.76
N GLU A 40 -3.49 19.00 -4.31
CA GLU A 40 -3.81 18.80 -2.88
C GLU A 40 -2.89 17.74 -2.25
N GLN A 41 -2.65 16.64 -2.98
CA GLN A 41 -1.71 15.61 -2.53
C GLN A 41 -0.28 16.13 -2.49
N LEU A 42 0.12 16.98 -3.44
CA LEU A 42 1.44 17.61 -3.45
C LEU A 42 1.62 18.50 -2.23
N GLU A 43 0.61 19.29 -1.85
CA GLU A 43 0.64 20.11 -0.63
C GLU A 43 0.85 19.26 0.63
N VAL A 44 0.10 18.14 0.75
CA VAL A 44 0.26 17.19 1.86
C VAL A 44 1.67 16.57 1.85
N TYR A 45 2.16 16.15 0.68
CA TYR A 45 3.50 15.59 0.52
C TYR A 45 4.59 16.58 0.95
N GLN A 46 4.56 17.81 0.45
CA GLN A 46 5.53 18.85 0.76
C GLN A 46 5.51 19.19 2.26
N ARG A 47 4.31 19.35 2.84
CA ARG A 47 4.12 19.64 4.27
C ARG A 47 4.76 18.57 5.18
N HIS A 48 4.62 17.30 4.83
CA HIS A 48 5.07 16.20 5.70
C HIS A 48 6.48 15.68 5.41
N THR A 49 7.02 15.94 4.21
CA THR A 49 8.36 15.46 3.84
C THR A 49 9.40 16.57 3.79
N GLY A 50 8.99 17.84 3.72
CA GLY A 50 9.88 18.99 3.51
C GLY A 50 10.53 19.04 2.12
N ARG A 51 10.14 18.16 1.20
CA ARG A 51 10.67 18.12 -0.18
C ARG A 51 9.85 19.03 -1.08
N SER A 52 10.49 19.62 -2.09
CA SER A 52 9.83 20.52 -3.05
C SER A 52 9.21 19.80 -4.24
N ALA A 53 9.80 18.70 -4.70
CA ALA A 53 9.34 17.94 -5.86
C ALA A 53 8.92 16.51 -5.48
N PRO A 54 7.91 15.93 -6.16
CA PRO A 54 7.50 14.54 -5.95
C PRO A 54 8.61 13.56 -6.40
N PRO A 55 8.59 12.31 -5.90
CA PRO A 55 9.49 11.27 -6.39
C PRO A 55 9.24 10.98 -7.87
N THR A 56 10.32 10.85 -8.64
CA THR A 56 10.28 10.44 -10.06
C THR A 56 10.42 8.94 -10.25
N GLU A 57 10.85 8.23 -9.20
CA GLU A 57 11.05 6.78 -9.19
C GLU A 57 10.43 6.17 -7.93
N PRO A 58 9.85 4.95 -8.00
CA PRO A 58 9.31 4.27 -6.84
C PRO A 58 10.36 4.12 -5.74
N ALA A 59 9.97 4.35 -4.49
CA ALA A 59 10.89 4.17 -3.39
C ALA A 59 11.12 2.67 -3.13
N GLN A 60 12.39 2.30 -2.93
CA GLN A 60 12.75 0.92 -2.56
C GLN A 60 12.48 0.62 -1.08
N GLU A 61 12.39 1.67 -0.26
CA GLU A 61 12.20 1.56 1.19
C GLU A 61 11.34 2.71 1.73
N ALA A 62 10.51 2.42 2.73
CA ALA A 62 9.71 3.43 3.41
C ALA A 62 9.60 3.15 4.92
N TRP A 63 9.74 4.22 5.71
CA TRP A 63 9.63 4.18 7.17
C TRP A 63 8.32 4.82 7.62
N LEU A 64 7.47 4.03 8.28
CA LEU A 64 6.13 4.47 8.72
C LEU A 64 6.12 4.85 10.21
N VAL A 65 6.50 6.10 10.51
CA VAL A 65 6.43 6.65 11.87
C VAL A 65 5.02 7.15 12.17
N CYS A 66 4.13 6.22 12.52
CA CYS A 66 2.70 6.52 12.69
C CYS A 66 2.16 6.07 14.05
N GLY A 67 1.21 6.83 14.59
CA GLY A 67 0.53 6.55 15.85
C GLY A 67 -0.24 5.22 15.90
N ARG A 68 -0.79 4.93 17.09
CA ARG A 68 -1.71 3.80 17.27
C ARG A 68 -3.02 4.07 16.54
N ARG A 69 -3.61 3.04 15.94
CA ARG A 69 -4.87 3.12 15.15
C ARG A 69 -4.80 4.00 13.89
N ALA A 70 -3.61 4.39 13.45
CA ALA A 70 -3.42 5.17 12.22
C ALA A 70 -3.70 4.39 10.91
N GLY A 71 -4.25 3.17 10.97
CA GLY A 71 -4.52 2.35 9.78
C GLY A 71 -3.31 1.63 9.16
N LYS A 72 -2.08 1.79 9.71
CA LYS A 72 -0.86 1.21 9.13
C LYS A 72 -0.91 -0.30 8.84
N SER A 73 -1.56 -1.10 9.70
CA SER A 73 -1.66 -2.55 9.48
C SER A 73 -2.56 -2.92 8.30
N LEU A 74 -3.65 -2.17 8.09
CA LEU A 74 -4.52 -2.35 6.92
C LEU A 74 -3.78 -1.91 5.66
N MET A 75 -3.08 -0.76 5.72
CA MET A 75 -2.30 -0.26 4.58
C MET A 75 -1.20 -1.23 4.14
N LEU A 76 -0.43 -1.79 5.08
CA LEU A 76 0.58 -2.81 4.78
C LEU A 76 -0.04 -4.08 4.17
N ALA A 77 -1.21 -4.49 4.64
CA ALA A 77 -1.95 -5.60 4.04
C ALA A 77 -2.38 -5.29 2.60
N THR A 78 -2.88 -4.08 2.33
CA THR A 78 -3.27 -3.65 0.99
C THR A 78 -2.09 -3.58 0.04
N ILE A 79 -0.94 -3.03 0.46
CA ILE A 79 0.29 -3.05 -0.34
C ILE A 79 0.70 -4.49 -0.65
N ALA A 80 0.68 -5.39 0.35
CA ALA A 80 1.02 -6.79 0.13
C ALA A 80 0.09 -7.47 -0.88
N VAL A 81 -1.23 -7.29 -0.76
CA VAL A 81 -2.20 -7.85 -1.73
C VAL A 81 -2.01 -7.23 -3.12
N TYR A 82 -1.80 -5.92 -3.20
CA TYR A 82 -1.55 -5.23 -4.46
C TYR A 82 -0.33 -5.80 -5.20
N LEU A 83 0.80 -5.88 -4.50
CA LEU A 83 2.04 -6.44 -5.06
C LEU A 83 1.88 -7.92 -5.44
N ALA A 84 1.07 -8.71 -4.71
CA ALA A 84 0.85 -10.12 -5.03
C ALA A 84 -0.03 -10.31 -6.27
N ALA A 85 -1.07 -9.48 -6.44
CA ALA A 85 -2.13 -9.72 -7.41
C ALA A 85 -2.02 -8.87 -8.69
N PHE A 86 -1.34 -7.71 -8.63
CA PHE A 86 -1.31 -6.75 -9.73
C PHE A 86 0.08 -6.49 -10.31
N CYS A 87 1.14 -7.03 -9.70
CA CYS A 87 2.50 -6.92 -10.21
C CYS A 87 2.98 -8.25 -10.79
N ASP A 88 3.62 -8.20 -11.97
CA ASP A 88 4.21 -9.37 -12.60
C ASP A 88 5.66 -9.54 -12.16
N TRP A 89 5.91 -10.61 -11.40
CA TRP A 89 7.23 -10.93 -10.86
C TRP A 89 7.96 -12.02 -11.65
N ARG A 90 7.36 -12.57 -12.71
CA ARG A 90 7.88 -13.78 -13.39
C ARG A 90 9.31 -13.63 -13.91
N SER A 91 9.73 -12.43 -14.30
CA SER A 91 11.10 -12.14 -14.74
C SER A 91 12.16 -12.29 -13.65
N PHE A 92 11.76 -12.31 -12.37
CA PHE A 92 12.64 -12.42 -11.22
C PHE A 92 12.62 -13.81 -10.58
N LEU A 93 11.83 -14.76 -11.10
CA LEU A 93 11.66 -16.08 -10.52
C LEU A 93 12.44 -17.14 -11.31
N GLY A 94 13.21 -17.96 -10.60
CA GLY A 94 13.84 -19.16 -11.13
C GLY A 94 12.86 -20.33 -11.30
N PRO A 95 13.27 -21.41 -12.00
CA PRO A 95 12.44 -22.60 -12.16
C PRO A 95 12.02 -23.20 -10.81
N GLY A 96 10.71 -23.29 -10.58
CA GLY A 96 10.12 -23.84 -9.34
C GLY A 96 10.01 -22.85 -8.18
N GLU A 97 10.45 -21.60 -8.33
CA GLU A 97 10.32 -20.58 -7.30
C GLU A 97 8.88 -20.04 -7.19
N LEU A 98 8.45 -19.79 -5.95
CA LEU A 98 7.20 -19.13 -5.65
C LEU A 98 7.47 -17.71 -5.14
N ALA A 99 6.91 -16.71 -5.83
CA ALA A 99 6.96 -15.33 -5.38
C ALA A 99 6.38 -15.21 -3.96
N THR A 100 7.18 -14.67 -3.04
CA THR A 100 6.80 -14.58 -1.63
C THR A 100 6.87 -13.14 -1.17
N ILE A 101 5.74 -12.62 -0.67
CA ILE A 101 5.69 -11.34 0.02
C ILE A 101 5.78 -11.59 1.52
N MET A 102 6.91 -11.21 2.11
CA MET A 102 7.18 -11.44 3.52
C MET A 102 6.57 -10.35 4.40
N ILE A 103 5.88 -10.76 5.46
CA ILE A 103 5.40 -9.88 6.53
C ILE A 103 6.04 -10.31 7.84
N ILE A 104 6.90 -9.45 8.36
CA ILE A 104 7.64 -9.68 9.60
C ILE A 104 7.08 -8.74 10.65
N ALA A 105 6.82 -9.28 11.83
CA ALA A 105 6.40 -8.53 13.01
C ALA A 105 7.15 -9.05 14.23
N ARG A 106 7.07 -8.30 15.35
CA ARG A 106 7.73 -8.67 16.60
C ARG A 106 7.38 -10.08 17.08
N ASP A 107 6.12 -10.48 16.88
CA ASP A 107 5.61 -11.77 17.31
C ASP A 107 4.52 -12.32 16.37
N ARG A 108 4.19 -13.60 16.54
CA ARG A 108 3.17 -14.31 15.76
C ARG A 108 1.77 -13.70 15.91
N ARG A 109 1.45 -13.08 17.05
CA ARG A 109 0.14 -12.46 17.30
C ARG A 109 -0.01 -11.18 16.48
N GLN A 110 1.02 -10.34 16.41
CA GLN A 110 1.07 -9.14 15.61
C GLN A 110 1.08 -9.46 14.11
N ALA A 111 1.89 -10.42 13.67
CA ALA A 111 1.90 -10.87 12.27
C ALA A 111 0.51 -11.37 11.83
N ARG A 112 -0.19 -12.08 12.73
CA ARG A 112 -1.55 -12.57 12.46
C ARG A 112 -2.56 -11.45 12.20
N VAL A 113 -2.38 -10.25 12.75
CA VAL A 113 -3.28 -9.11 12.48
C VAL A 113 -3.23 -8.73 11.01
N ILE A 114 -2.03 -8.53 10.46
CA ILE A 114 -1.85 -8.17 9.04
C ILE A 114 -2.32 -9.33 8.16
N LYS A 115 -1.98 -10.58 8.50
CA LYS A 115 -2.47 -11.76 7.77
C LYS A 115 -4.00 -11.79 7.69
N ARG A 116 -4.71 -11.47 8.78
CA ARG A 116 -6.19 -11.42 8.78
C ARG A 116 -6.73 -10.34 7.85
N PHE A 117 -6.11 -9.17 7.79
CA PHE A 117 -6.49 -8.15 6.82
C PHE A 117 -6.27 -8.63 5.38
N ILE A 118 -5.14 -9.29 5.08
CA ILE A 118 -4.88 -9.87 3.76
C ILE A 118 -5.96 -10.87 3.37
N THR A 119 -6.24 -11.83 4.24
CA THR A 119 -7.31 -12.82 4.01
C THR A 119 -8.66 -12.14 3.81
N GLY A 120 -8.99 -11.13 4.62
CA GLY A 120 -10.23 -10.37 4.48
C GLY A 120 -10.34 -9.61 3.16
N LEU A 121 -9.25 -8.96 2.72
CA LEU A 121 -9.20 -8.27 1.43
C LEU A 121 -9.41 -9.24 0.26
N LEU A 122 -8.66 -10.35 0.25
CA LEU A 122 -8.76 -11.36 -0.81
C LEU A 122 -10.14 -12.03 -0.89
N HIS A 123 -10.84 -12.19 0.23
CA HIS A 123 -12.19 -12.77 0.24
C HIS A 123 -13.30 -11.75 -0.06
N ALA A 124 -13.05 -10.45 0.13
CA ALA A 124 -14.04 -9.40 -0.14
C ALA A 124 -14.02 -8.95 -1.61
N THR A 125 -12.92 -9.23 -2.33
CA THR A 125 -12.77 -9.00 -3.76
C THR A 125 -13.34 -10.22 -4.53
N PRO A 126 -14.36 -10.03 -5.39
CA PRO A 126 -15.00 -11.11 -6.16
C PRO A 126 -14.09 -11.76 -7.20
#